data_AF-A0A3N9WJS0-F1
#
_entry.id   AF-A0A3N9WJS0-F1
#
_cell.length_a   1.000
_cell.length_b   1.000
_cell.length_c   1.000
_cell.angle_alpha   90.00
_cell.angle_beta   90.00
_cell.angle_gamma   90.00
#
_symmetry.space_group_name_H-M   'P 1'
#
loop_
_entity.id
_entity.type
_entity.pdbx_description
1 polymer ?
#
loop_
_entity_poly.entity_id
_entity_poly.type
_entity_poly.pdbx_seq_one_letter_code
_entity_poly.pdbx_strand_id
1 'polypeptide(L)'
;MSLYTLTPKPGFERYTIQVGWNPHRTYVATVVDFSWDPVTEPHHQPDTIHLGRIETILDPAEVLIAVAPYADIPADLPAKLRADQAAHPVRR
;
A
#
# COMPACT_ATOMS: atom_id res chain seq x y z
N MET A 1 8.65 -11.03 -5.74
CA MET A 1 7.90 -9.76 -5.82
C MET A 1 6.67 -9.93 -4.96
N SER A 2 6.58 -9.18 -3.87
CA SER A 2 5.65 -9.50 -2.79
C SER A 2 4.75 -8.30 -2.49
N LEU A 3 3.49 -8.59 -2.15
CA LEU A 3 2.53 -7.64 -1.61
C LEU A 3 2.18 -8.08 -0.19
N TYR A 4 2.28 -7.16 0.75
CA TYR A 4 1.95 -7.35 2.14
C TYR A 4 0.62 -6.67 2.42
N THR A 5 -0.38 -7.45 2.83
CA THR A 5 -1.66 -6.92 3.31
C THR A 5 -1.52 -6.56 4.77
N LEU A 6 -1.87 -5.32 5.13
CA LEU A 6 -1.72 -4.78 6.47
C LEU A 6 -3.03 -4.89 7.24
N THR A 7 -2.91 -4.96 8.57
CA THR A 7 -4.07 -4.91 9.46
C THR A 7 -4.61 -3.48 9.49
N PRO A 8 -5.88 -3.24 9.11
CA PRO A 8 -6.48 -1.92 9.20
C PRO A 8 -6.59 -1.45 10.65
N LYS A 9 -6.47 -0.14 10.86
CA LYS A 9 -6.75 0.51 12.13
C LYS A 9 -8.26 0.60 12.38
N PRO A 10 -8.68 0.83 13.63
CA PRO A 10 -10.07 1.12 13.95
C PRO A 10 -10.63 2.28 13.09
N GLY A 11 -11.82 2.09 12.51
CA GLY A 11 -12.44 3.02 11.57
C GLY A 11 -12.12 2.75 10.09
N PHE A 12 -11.19 1.84 9.79
CA PHE A 12 -10.81 1.45 8.43
C PHE A 12 -11.02 -0.05 8.17
N GLU A 13 -11.88 -0.72 8.93
CA GLU A 13 -12.05 -2.18 8.89
C GLU A 13 -12.50 -2.70 7.52
N ARG A 14 -13.19 -1.87 6.73
CA ARG A 14 -13.62 -2.17 5.36
C ARG A 14 -12.50 -2.02 4.32
N TYR A 15 -11.40 -1.37 4.69
CA TYR A 15 -10.32 -1.05 3.77
C TYR A 15 -9.38 -2.23 3.58
N THR A 16 -9.04 -2.49 2.32
CA THR A 16 -7.91 -3.33 1.94
C THR A 16 -6.68 -2.44 1.79
N ILE A 17 -5.66 -2.71 2.60
CA ILE A 17 -4.43 -1.91 2.66
C ILE A 17 -3.25 -2.80 2.33
N GLN A 18 -2.54 -2.47 1.26
CA GLN A 18 -1.44 -3.28 0.75
C GLN A 18 -0.24 -2.42 0.43
N VAL A 19 0.96 -2.92 0.73
CA VAL A 19 2.22 -2.32 0.29
C VAL A 19 3.15 -3.39 -0.26
N GLY A 20 4.05 -3.02 -1.17
CA GLY A 20 4.97 -4.00 -1.72
C GLY A 20 5.98 -3.43 -2.70
N TRP A 21 6.80 -4.34 -3.23
CA TRP A 21 7.63 -4.11 -4.40
C TRP A 21 6.90 -4.71 -5.61
N ASN A 22 6.70 -3.96 -6.70
CA ASN A 22 5.91 -4.39 -7.87
C ASN A 22 6.76 -4.80 -9.11
N PRO A 23 6.19 -5.55 -10.08
CA PRO A 23 6.92 -5.98 -11.30
C PRO A 23 7.63 -4.86 -12.07
N HIS A 24 7.17 -3.62 -11.94
CA HIS A 24 7.77 -2.43 -12.55
C HIS A 24 8.99 -1.89 -11.78
N ARG A 25 9.48 -2.61 -10.77
CA ARG A 25 10.65 -2.23 -9.96
C ARG A 25 10.44 -0.89 -9.25
N THR A 26 9.26 -0.73 -8.66
CA THR A 26 8.91 0.38 -7.79
C THR A 26 8.17 -0.12 -6.55
N TYR A 27 8.29 0.60 -5.45
CA TYR A 27 7.40 0.43 -4.32
C TYR A 27 5.98 0.85 -4.69
N VAL A 28 5.00 0.17 -4.12
CA VAL A 28 3.57 0.44 -4.29
C VAL A 28 2.84 0.45 -2.97
N ALA A 29 1.77 1.26 -2.91
CA ALA A 29 0.78 1.23 -1.85
C ALA A 29 -0.62 1.30 -2.46
N THR A 30 -1.53 0.49 -1.91
CA THR A 30 -2.97 0.54 -2.20
C THR A 30 -3.74 0.67 -0.89
N VAL A 31 -4.64 1.63 -0.82
CA VAL A 31 -5.66 1.77 0.24
C VAL A 31 -6.99 1.92 -0.47
N VAL A 32 -7.92 1.00 -0.25
CA VAL A 32 -9.22 1.03 -0.94
C VAL A 32 -10.28 0.28 -0.14
N ASP A 33 -11.49 0.82 -0.07
CA ASP A 33 -12.66 0.07 0.39
C ASP A 33 -13.38 -0.52 -0.82
N PHE A 34 -13.21 -1.83 -1.06
CA PHE A 34 -13.86 -2.54 -2.17
C PHE A 34 -15.35 -2.78 -1.97
N SER A 35 -15.86 -2.55 -0.75
CA SER A 35 -17.28 -2.73 -0.42
C SER A 35 -18.09 -1.45 -0.56
N TRP A 36 -17.44 -0.32 -0.85
CA TRP A 36 -18.14 0.94 -1.06
C TRP A 36 -18.90 0.92 -2.38
N ASP A 37 -20.20 1.24 -2.31
CA ASP A 37 -21.07 1.41 -3.46
C ASP A 37 -21.51 2.88 -3.56
N PRO A 38 -21.13 3.62 -4.62
CA PRO A 38 -21.49 5.02 -4.79
C PRO A 38 -23.00 5.24 -4.96
N VAL A 39 -23.77 4.22 -5.31
CA VAL A 39 -25.24 4.30 -5.49
C VAL A 39 -25.95 4.20 -4.14
N THR A 40 -25.54 3.27 -3.27
CA THR A 40 -26.21 3.04 -1.98
C THR A 40 -25.59 3.84 -0.84
N GLU A 41 -24.31 4.21 -0.94
CA GLU A 41 -23.56 4.93 0.11
C GLU A 41 -22.84 6.18 -0.43
N PRO A 42 -23.52 7.10 -1.16
CA PRO A 42 -22.86 8.23 -1.83
C PRO A 42 -22.15 9.20 -0.88
N HIS A 43 -22.57 9.25 0.39
CA HIS A 43 -22.02 10.13 1.42
C HIS A 43 -20.84 9.52 2.18
N HIS A 44 -20.50 8.26 1.91
CA HIS A 44 -19.40 7.53 2.57
C HIS A 44 -18.27 7.20 1.60
N GLN A 45 -17.96 8.13 0.69
CA GLN A 45 -16.87 7.94 -0.25
C GLN A 45 -15.56 7.67 0.50
N PRO A 46 -14.89 6.52 0.27
CA PRO A 46 -13.69 6.16 0.98
C PRO A 46 -12.48 6.89 0.40
N ASP A 47 -11.48 7.12 1.26
CA ASP A 47 -10.17 7.54 0.80
C ASP A 47 -9.55 6.43 -0.06
N THR A 48 -9.06 6.77 -1.25
CA THR A 48 -8.40 5.81 -2.14
C THR A 48 -6.97 6.26 -2.42
N ILE A 49 -6.01 5.40 -2.13
CA ILE A 49 -4.59 5.64 -2.41
C ILE A 49 -4.10 4.58 -3.39
N HIS A 50 -3.44 5.02 -4.45
CA HIS A 50 -2.70 4.18 -5.39
C HIS A 50 -1.34 4.84 -5.68
N LEU A 51 -0.29 4.43 -4.96
CA LEU A 51 1.08 4.89 -5.17
C LEU A 51 1.89 3.89 -5.99
N GLY A 52 2.83 4.40 -6.79
CA GLY A 52 3.74 3.56 -7.59
C GLY A 52 3.05 2.90 -8.79
N ARG A 53 1.90 3.44 -9.19
CA ARG A 53 1.15 3.02 -10.41
C ARG A 53 1.66 3.73 -11.66
N ILE A 54 2.12 4.98 -11.51
CA ILE A 54 2.62 5.83 -12.59
C ILE A 54 4.02 6.36 -12.25
N GLU A 55 4.24 6.84 -11.03
CA GLU A 55 5.58 7.23 -10.57
C GLU A 55 6.47 6.05 -10.15
N THR A 56 7.79 6.28 -10.16
CA THR A 56 8.79 5.36 -9.62
C THR A 56 9.17 5.79 -8.21
N ILE A 57 8.86 4.95 -7.24
CA ILE A 57 9.14 5.09 -5.81
C ILE A 57 10.22 4.09 -5.41
N LEU A 58 11.35 4.59 -4.92
CA LEU A 58 12.51 3.77 -4.54
C LEU A 58 12.84 3.82 -3.05
N ASP A 59 12.15 4.66 -2.28
CA ASP A 59 12.21 4.65 -0.83
C ASP A 59 10.96 3.96 -0.25
N PRO A 60 11.10 2.84 0.49
CA PRO A 60 9.96 2.21 1.13
C PRO A 60 9.28 3.12 2.17
N ALA A 61 9.96 4.16 2.69
CA ALA A 61 9.34 5.10 3.62
C ALA A 61 8.17 5.87 3.00
N GLU A 62 8.23 6.18 1.70
CA GLU A 62 7.15 6.92 1.02
C GLU A 62 5.83 6.14 1.03
N VAL A 63 5.87 4.85 0.68
CA VAL A 63 4.68 3.99 0.69
C VAL A 63 4.20 3.70 2.11
N LEU A 64 5.11 3.60 3.08
CA LEU A 64 4.77 3.37 4.49
C LEU A 64 4.11 4.58 5.13
N ILE A 65 4.60 5.80 4.86
CA ILE A 65 3.99 7.05 5.34
C ILE A 65 2.56 7.19 4.79
N ALA A 66 2.35 6.85 3.52
CA ALA A 66 1.04 6.95 2.89
C ALA A 66 -0.01 6.03 3.52
N VAL A 67 0.37 4.82 3.94
CA VAL A 67 -0.57 3.86 4.55
C VAL A 67 -0.66 3.97 6.08
N ALA A 68 0.27 4.68 6.72
CA ALA A 68 0.34 4.82 8.17
C ALA A 68 -0.94 5.35 8.84
N PRO A 69 -1.75 6.24 8.22
CA PRO A 69 -3.03 6.65 8.82
C PRO A 69 -4.06 5.52 8.90
N TYR A 70 -3.99 4.55 7.99
CA TYR A 70 -5.05 3.56 7.76
C TYR A 70 -4.76 2.19 8.37
N ALA A 71 -3.48 1.84 8.55
CA ALA A 71 -3.07 0.52 8.99
C ALA A 71 -1.99 0.54 10.08
N ASP A 72 -1.93 -0.55 10.83
CA ASP A 72 -0.78 -0.86 11.68
C ASP A 72 0.37 -1.38 10.82
N ILE A 73 1.55 -0.79 10.99
CA ILE A 73 2.75 -1.14 10.23
C ILE A 73 3.60 -2.10 11.09
N PRO A 74 3.74 -3.38 10.71
CA PRO A 74 4.63 -4.30 11.39
C PRO A 74 6.07 -3.79 11.38
N ALA A 75 6.76 -3.90 12.52
CA ALA A 75 8.13 -3.39 12.67
C ALA A 75 9.13 -4.03 11.69
N ASP A 76 8.87 -5.25 11.22
CA ASP A 76 9.72 -5.98 10.29
C ASP A 76 9.41 -5.70 8.80
N LEU A 77 8.31 -5.01 8.51
CA LEU A 77 7.87 -4.74 7.14
C LEU A 77 8.88 -3.90 6.34
N PRO A 78 9.51 -2.84 6.87
CA PRO A 78 10.53 -2.10 6.12
C PRO A 78 11.72 -2.96 5.70
N ALA A 79 12.10 -3.96 6.51
CA ALA A 79 13.18 -4.87 6.19
C ALA A 79 12.77 -5.85 5.07
N LYS A 80 11.53 -6.38 5.14
CA LYS A 80 10.95 -7.24 4.10
C LYS A 80 10.88 -6.53 2.74
N LEU A 81 10.39 -5.28 2.72
CA LEU A 81 10.31 -4.46 1.52
C LEU A 81 11.68 -4.25 0.87
N ARG A 82 12.71 -3.94 1.66
CA ARG A 82 14.09 -3.82 1.15
C ARG A 82 14.65 -5.14 0.63
N ALA A 83 14.32 -6.25 1.27
CA ALA A 83 14.72 -7.57 0.81
C ALA A 83 14.09 -7.91 -0.56
N ASP A 84 12.82 -7.56 -0.78
CA ASP A 84 12.17 -7.72 -2.09
C ASP A 84 12.84 -6.87 -3.17
N GLN A 85 13.17 -5.61 -2.86
CA GLN A 85 13.92 -4.73 -3.76
C GLN A 85 15.29 -5.31 -4.10
N ALA A 86 16.02 -5.83 -3.11
CA ALA A 86 17.34 -6.42 -3.31
C ALA A 86 17.29 -7.71 -4.16
N ALA A 87 16.28 -8.55 -3.97
CA ALA A 87 16.05 -9.76 -4.78
C ALA A 87 15.67 -9.42 -6.24
N HIS A 88 15.16 -8.21 -6.46
CA HIS A 88 14.60 -7.77 -7.72
C HIS A 88 14.99 -6.33 -8.01
N PRO A 89 16.28 -6.03 -8.25
CA PRO A 89 16.75 -4.66 -8.36
C PRO A 89 16.18 -3.95 -9.59
N VAL A 90 16.20 -2.61 -9.53
CA VAL A 90 15.95 -1.74 -10.70
C VAL A 90 16.96 -2.08 -11.79
N ARG A 91 16.51 -2.21 -13.04
CA ARG A 91 17.42 -2.42 -14.17
C ARG A 91 18.19 -1.12 -14.41
N ARG A 92 19.53 -1.21 -14.40
CA ARG A 92 20.41 -0.09 -14.79
C ARG A 92 20.27 0.23 -16.27
#